data_AF-A0A0F9MYU2-F1
#
_entry.id   AF-A0A0F9MYU2-F1
#
_cell.length_a   1.000
_cell.length_b   1.000
_cell.length_c   1.000
_cell.angle_alpha   90.00
_cell.angle_beta   90.00
_cell.angle_gamma   90.00
#
_symmetry.space_group_name_H-M   'P 1'
#
loop_
_entity.id
_entity.type
_entity.pdbx_description
1 polymer ?
#
loop_
_entity_poly.entity_id
_entity_poly.type
_entity_poly.pdbx_seq_one_letter_code
_entity_poly.pdbx_strand_id
1 'polypeptide(L)'
;MFTNPREFLKSIAALWEAQIALCEEAKKRDFGDMADRLWGLRTKSYEELYLKKGEKGPRWKARIAKSQEYVSVMTPHVYRRVPHRLATPGRPPVPEEITALMGDKLKYREVVDAEDKLQAWLATWFLNYSSKEYDLDREALTALPEALVKGRALLWCEMVDAPAGLIPASQFVSVNDLLIDADTKQWKDAGFIMRRRERSVWR
;
A
#
# COMPACT_ATOMS: atom_id res chain seq x y z
N MET A 1 -29.16 18.98 -22.16
CA MET A 1 -29.49 17.54 -22.23
C MET A 1 -28.73 16.97 -23.42
N PHE A 2 -27.87 15.98 -23.20
CA PHE A 2 -27.17 15.31 -24.31
C PHE A 2 -28.16 14.44 -25.09
N THR A 3 -28.38 14.76 -26.36
CA THR A 3 -29.22 13.95 -27.25
C THR A 3 -28.50 12.71 -27.79
N ASN A 4 -27.17 12.69 -27.71
CA ASN A 4 -26.31 11.59 -28.18
C ASN A 4 -25.50 10.97 -27.02
N PRO A 5 -25.75 9.69 -26.67
CA PRO A 5 -25.00 8.99 -25.63
C PRO A 5 -23.47 8.97 -25.83
N ARG A 6 -23.00 8.97 -27.09
CA ARG A 6 -21.56 8.97 -27.39
C ARG A 6 -20.88 10.28 -26.99
N GLU A 7 -21.56 11.42 -27.21
CA GLU A 7 -21.02 12.74 -26.83
C GLU A 7 -20.95 12.89 -25.32
N PHE A 8 -21.98 12.38 -24.62
CA PHE A 8 -21.97 12.31 -23.16
C PHE A 8 -20.79 11.48 -22.63
N LEU A 9 -20.57 10.27 -23.15
CA LEU A 9 -19.43 9.43 -22.73
C LEU A 9 -18.08 10.08 -23.02
N LYS A 10 -17.93 10.75 -24.17
CA LYS A 10 -16.72 11.53 -24.47
C LYS A 10 -16.49 12.67 -23.47
N SER A 11 -17.56 13.37 -23.07
CA SER A 11 -17.46 14.43 -22.07
C SER A 11 -17.02 13.90 -20.70
N ILE A 12 -17.53 12.73 -20.30
CA ILE A 12 -17.11 12.08 -19.05
C ILE A 12 -15.65 11.63 -19.14
N ALA A 13 -15.24 11.00 -20.25
CA ALA A 13 -13.86 10.58 -20.47
C ALA A 13 -12.89 11.77 -20.40
N ALA A 14 -13.24 12.90 -21.04
CA ALA A 14 -12.43 14.11 -20.99
C ALA A 14 -12.29 14.68 -19.56
N LEU A 15 -13.35 14.62 -18.75
CA LEU A 15 -13.28 15.02 -17.33
C LEU A 15 -12.33 14.10 -16.54
N TRP A 16 -12.39 12.79 -16.77
CA TRP A 16 -11.48 11.84 -16.14
C TRP A 16 -10.03 12.03 -16.58
N GLU A 17 -9.77 12.26 -17.87
CA GLU A 17 -8.43 12.55 -18.38
C GLU A 17 -7.85 13.83 -17.75
N ALA A 18 -8.66 14.88 -17.63
CA ALA A 18 -8.27 16.11 -16.93
C ALA A 18 -7.92 15.85 -15.46
N GLN A 19 -8.71 15.04 -14.76
CA GLN A 19 -8.45 14.72 -13.36
C GLN A 19 -7.21 13.84 -13.19
N ILE A 20 -6.98 12.88 -14.09
CA ILE A 20 -5.76 12.07 -14.13
C ILE A 20 -4.54 12.98 -14.30
N ALA A 21 -4.59 13.94 -15.22
CA ALA A 21 -3.50 14.88 -15.43
C ALA A 21 -3.20 15.71 -14.16
N LEU A 22 -4.23 16.22 -13.47
CA LEU A 22 -4.06 16.93 -12.19
C LEU A 22 -3.44 16.03 -11.11
N CYS A 23 -3.85 14.76 -11.02
CA CYS A 23 -3.24 13.79 -10.11
C CYS A 23 -1.77 13.54 -10.44
N GLU A 24 -1.42 13.43 -11.72
CA GLU A 24 -0.03 13.25 -12.17
C GLU A 24 0.83 14.48 -11.85
N GLU A 25 0.30 15.69 -12.04
CA GLU A 25 0.97 16.94 -11.67
C GLU A 25 1.18 17.07 -10.17
N ALA A 26 0.12 16.82 -9.37
CA ALA A 26 0.20 16.82 -7.91
C ALA A 26 1.21 15.78 -7.40
N LYS A 27 1.19 14.59 -8.00
CA LYS A 27 2.17 13.55 -7.70
C LYS A 27 3.57 13.97 -8.08
N LYS A 28 3.79 14.57 -9.24
CA LYS A 28 5.13 15.05 -9.62
C LYS A 28 5.64 16.13 -8.68
N ARG A 29 4.76 17.03 -8.21
CA ARG A 29 5.08 18.05 -7.20
C ARG A 29 5.53 17.43 -5.88
N ASP A 30 4.81 16.42 -5.38
CA ASP A 30 5.04 15.86 -4.05
C ASP A 30 6.11 14.76 -4.04
N PHE A 31 6.18 13.93 -5.09
CA PHE A 31 7.15 12.84 -5.25
C PHE A 31 8.48 13.34 -5.78
N GLY A 32 8.45 14.41 -6.56
CA GLY A 32 9.63 15.12 -7.06
C GLY A 32 10.50 14.31 -8.01
N ASP A 33 11.22 15.02 -8.88
CA ASP A 33 12.21 14.41 -9.79
C ASP A 33 13.36 13.72 -9.00
N MET A 34 13.54 14.09 -7.73
CA MET A 34 14.55 13.49 -6.86
C MET A 34 14.25 12.03 -6.52
N ALA A 35 13.01 11.69 -6.17
CA ALA A 35 12.66 10.30 -5.85
C ALA A 35 12.84 9.39 -7.07
N ASP A 36 12.45 9.87 -8.25
CA ASP A 36 12.66 9.15 -9.51
C ASP A 36 14.14 9.00 -9.86
N ARG A 37 14.95 10.02 -9.56
CA ARG A 37 16.40 9.94 -9.72
C ARG A 37 17.01 8.92 -8.77
N LEU A 38 16.65 8.93 -7.49
CA LEU A 38 17.16 8.01 -6.47
C LEU A 38 16.72 6.57 -6.74
N TRP A 39 15.47 6.40 -7.18
CA TRP A 39 14.94 5.11 -7.62
C TRP A 39 15.64 4.62 -8.89
N GLY A 40 15.83 5.52 -9.85
CA GLY A 40 16.59 5.27 -11.06
C GLY A 40 18.00 4.81 -10.76
N LEU A 41 18.70 5.42 -9.80
CA LEU A 41 19.99 4.89 -9.36
C LEU A 41 19.83 3.42 -8.98
N ARG A 42 18.87 3.04 -8.14
CA ARG A 42 18.70 1.63 -7.74
C ARG A 42 18.40 0.68 -8.92
N THR A 43 17.50 1.03 -9.83
CA THR A 43 16.96 0.07 -10.81
C THR A 43 17.59 0.16 -12.20
N LYS A 44 17.97 1.36 -12.63
CA LYS A 44 18.40 1.62 -14.01
C LYS A 44 19.87 1.31 -14.20
N SER A 45 20.21 0.88 -15.41
CA SER A 45 21.59 0.69 -15.83
C SER A 45 22.33 2.03 -15.95
N TYR A 46 23.66 1.98 -16.04
CA TYR A 46 24.46 3.19 -16.28
C TYR A 46 24.02 3.91 -17.57
N GLU A 47 23.73 3.14 -18.62
CA GLU A 47 23.33 3.66 -19.93
C GLU A 47 22.03 4.44 -19.84
N GLU A 48 21.02 3.88 -19.18
CA GLU A 48 19.70 4.51 -19.00
C GLU A 48 19.73 5.80 -18.17
N LEU A 49 20.72 5.96 -17.30
CA LEU A 49 20.82 7.11 -16.40
C LEU A 49 21.65 8.27 -16.98
N TYR A 50 22.70 7.95 -17.73
CA TYR A 50 23.72 8.91 -18.10
C TYR A 50 23.91 9.07 -19.61
N LEU A 51 23.50 8.08 -20.41
CA LEU A 51 23.62 8.17 -21.86
C LEU A 51 22.31 8.68 -22.42
N LYS A 52 22.37 9.79 -23.18
CA LYS A 52 21.26 10.08 -24.09
C LYS A 52 21.27 9.03 -25.19
N LYS A 53 20.08 8.73 -25.73
CA LYS A 53 19.90 7.71 -26.77
C LYS A 53 20.83 8.02 -27.96
N GLY A 54 21.82 7.15 -28.19
CA GLY A 54 22.80 7.28 -29.28
C GLY A 54 24.15 7.90 -28.89
N GLU A 55 24.34 8.37 -27.65
CA GLU A 55 25.63 8.89 -27.19
C GLU A 55 26.54 7.77 -26.66
N LYS A 56 27.81 7.77 -27.10
CA LYS A 56 28.87 6.97 -26.48
C LYS A 56 29.49 7.79 -25.34
N GLY A 57 28.96 7.65 -24.14
CA GLY A 57 29.54 8.28 -22.95
C GLY A 57 30.84 7.60 -22.50
N PRO A 58 31.48 8.11 -21.43
CA PRO A 58 32.74 7.56 -20.95
C PRO A 58 32.56 6.08 -20.57
N ARG A 59 33.55 5.24 -20.95
CA ARG A 59 33.55 3.79 -20.70
C ARG A 59 33.35 3.44 -19.22
N TRP A 60 33.80 4.30 -18.33
CA TRP A 60 33.68 4.09 -16.89
C TRP A 60 33.44 5.41 -16.16
N LYS A 61 32.45 5.39 -15.27
CA LYS A 61 32.20 6.44 -14.29
C LYS A 61 31.92 5.75 -12.97
N ALA A 62 32.75 6.01 -11.96
CA ALA A 62 32.52 5.47 -10.63
C ALA A 62 31.16 5.91 -10.11
N ARG A 63 30.35 4.95 -9.66
CA ARG A 63 29.01 5.19 -9.13
C ARG A 63 29.02 4.97 -7.62
N ILE A 64 28.78 6.02 -6.86
CA ILE A 64 28.54 5.91 -5.42
C ILE A 64 27.03 5.79 -5.22
N ALA A 65 26.55 4.56 -5.01
CA ALA A 65 25.14 4.26 -4.87
C ALA A 65 24.66 4.43 -3.41
N LYS A 66 24.80 5.63 -2.85
CA LYS A 66 24.42 5.90 -1.44
C LYS A 66 22.96 5.52 -1.13
N SER A 67 22.05 5.69 -2.07
CA SER A 67 20.64 5.26 -1.90
C SER A 67 20.51 3.75 -1.78
N GLN A 68 21.30 2.99 -2.53
CA GLN A 68 21.33 1.53 -2.43
C GLN A 68 21.95 1.07 -1.13
N GLU A 69 23.06 1.69 -0.69
CA GLU A 69 23.66 1.43 0.62
C GLU A 69 22.67 1.70 1.75
N TYR A 70 21.98 2.84 1.70
CA TYR A 70 20.94 3.20 2.67
C TYR A 70 19.82 2.14 2.71
N VAL A 71 19.29 1.73 1.56
CA VAL A 71 18.26 0.69 1.48
C VAL A 71 18.77 -0.64 2.04
N SER A 72 20.00 -1.05 1.69
CA SER A 72 20.60 -2.30 2.18
C SER A 72 20.78 -2.32 3.69
N VAL A 73 21.15 -1.19 4.30
CA VAL A 73 21.33 -1.08 5.76
C VAL A 73 19.97 -0.97 6.47
N MET A 74 19.04 -0.20 5.92
CA MET A 74 17.76 0.10 6.60
C MET A 74 16.71 -0.99 6.44
N THR A 75 16.69 -1.71 5.31
CA THR A 75 15.66 -2.73 5.06
C THR A 75 15.63 -3.81 6.16
N PRO A 76 16.76 -4.45 6.55
CA PRO A 76 16.75 -5.43 7.64
C PRO A 76 16.35 -4.82 8.99
N HIS A 77 16.76 -3.58 9.24
CA HIS A 77 16.46 -2.88 10.49
C HIS A 77 14.97 -2.58 10.65
N VAL A 78 14.33 -2.09 9.58
CA VAL A 78 12.88 -1.81 9.57
C VAL A 78 12.09 -3.12 9.57
N TYR A 79 12.49 -4.08 8.75
CA TYR A 79 11.79 -5.36 8.63
C TYR A 79 11.79 -6.17 9.92
N ARG A 80 12.93 -6.21 10.65
CA ARG A 80 13.02 -6.92 11.93
C ARG A 80 12.11 -6.33 13.01
N ARG A 81 11.69 -5.07 12.86
CA ARG A 81 10.76 -4.40 13.77
C ARG A 81 9.30 -4.64 13.43
N VAL A 82 8.99 -5.31 12.32
CA VAL A 82 7.59 -5.63 11.95
C VAL A 82 7.01 -6.51 13.05
N PRO A 83 6.06 -5.99 13.84
CA PRO A 83 5.49 -6.75 14.93
C PRO A 83 4.57 -7.84 14.37
N HIS A 84 4.37 -8.90 15.15
CA HIS A 84 3.22 -9.78 14.93
C HIS A 84 1.95 -8.94 14.93
N ARG A 85 1.05 -9.22 13.98
CA ARG A 85 -0.22 -8.49 13.90
C ARG A 85 -1.05 -8.89 15.10
N LEU A 86 -1.48 -7.90 15.90
CA LEU A 86 -2.31 -8.12 17.08
C LEU A 86 -3.69 -7.52 16.82
N ALA A 87 -4.73 -8.28 17.14
CA ALA A 87 -6.10 -7.77 17.21
C ALA A 87 -6.46 -7.56 18.68
N THR A 88 -6.98 -6.39 19.01
CA THR A 88 -7.53 -6.10 20.34
C THR A 88 -9.05 -6.24 20.32
N PRO A 89 -9.68 -6.68 21.42
CA PRO A 89 -11.12 -6.62 21.57
C PRO A 89 -11.64 -5.20 21.30
N GLY A 90 -12.68 -5.08 20.48
CA GLY A 90 -13.22 -3.79 20.05
C GLY A 90 -14.07 -3.09 21.12
N ARG A 91 -14.56 -3.83 22.12
CA ARG A 91 -15.37 -3.27 23.20
C ARG A 91 -14.46 -2.75 24.31
N PRO A 92 -14.62 -1.48 24.75
CA PRO A 92 -13.86 -0.98 25.89
C PRO A 92 -14.26 -1.75 27.15
N PRO A 93 -13.32 -1.95 28.10
CA PRO A 93 -13.66 -2.52 29.39
C PRO A 93 -14.65 -1.59 30.10
N VAL A 94 -15.73 -2.15 30.65
CA VAL A 94 -16.69 -1.34 31.41
C VAL A 94 -16.05 -0.91 32.73
N PRO A 95 -16.19 0.37 33.13
CA PRO A 95 -15.67 0.89 34.41
C PRO A 95 -16.04 0.03 35.62
N GLU A 96 -15.12 -0.05 36.59
CA GLU A 96 -15.27 -0.87 37.81
C GLU A 96 -16.50 -0.45 38.64
N GLU A 97 -16.82 0.85 38.66
CA GLU A 97 -17.98 1.42 39.37
C GLU A 97 -19.31 0.86 38.87
N ILE A 98 -19.47 0.77 37.54
CA ILE A 98 -20.67 0.20 36.89
C ILE A 98 -20.70 -1.31 37.10
N THR A 99 -19.52 -1.94 37.17
CA THR A 99 -19.37 -3.37 37.40
C THR A 99 -19.80 -3.76 38.82
N ALA A 100 -19.43 -2.96 39.82
CA ALA A 100 -19.84 -3.14 41.21
C ALA A 100 -21.36 -2.98 41.39
N LEU A 101 -22.01 -2.11 40.59
CA LEU A 101 -23.45 -1.86 40.64
C LEU A 101 -24.29 -3.01 40.04
N MET A 102 -23.72 -3.82 39.14
CA MET A 102 -24.46 -4.83 38.36
C MET A 102 -24.59 -6.22 39.03
N GLY A 103 -23.88 -6.48 40.14
CA GLY A 103 -24.03 -7.71 40.93
C GLY A 103 -24.04 -9.01 40.10
N ASP A 104 -25.04 -9.88 40.32
CA ASP A 104 -25.18 -11.24 39.76
C ASP A 104 -25.28 -11.33 38.22
N LYS A 105 -25.41 -10.21 37.50
CA LYS A 105 -25.32 -10.19 36.02
C LYS A 105 -23.90 -10.43 35.48
N LEU A 106 -22.91 -10.57 36.38
CA LEU A 106 -21.51 -10.87 36.09
C LEU A 106 -21.28 -12.17 35.30
N LYS A 107 -22.10 -13.21 35.49
CA LYS A 107 -21.92 -14.49 34.77
C LYS A 107 -22.10 -14.37 33.25
N TYR A 108 -23.01 -13.51 32.79
CA TYR A 108 -23.17 -13.25 31.36
C TYR A 108 -21.99 -12.44 30.80
N ARG A 109 -21.38 -11.57 31.63
CA ARG A 109 -20.26 -10.72 31.23
C ARG A 109 -18.94 -11.50 31.11
N GLU A 110 -18.68 -12.45 32.00
CA GLU A 110 -17.50 -13.32 31.89
C GLU A 110 -17.52 -14.13 30.58
N VAL A 111 -18.70 -14.57 30.15
CA VAL A 111 -18.88 -15.27 28.87
C VAL A 111 -18.63 -14.33 27.69
N VAL A 112 -19.18 -13.11 27.71
CA VAL A 112 -18.98 -12.13 26.62
C VAL A 112 -17.51 -11.67 26.51
N ASP A 113 -16.83 -11.48 27.63
CA ASP A 113 -15.40 -11.12 27.63
C ASP A 113 -14.52 -12.29 27.15
N ALA A 114 -14.89 -13.53 27.49
CA ALA A 114 -14.22 -14.72 26.97
C ALA A 114 -14.43 -14.87 25.45
N GLU A 115 -15.63 -14.60 24.93
CA GLU A 115 -15.93 -14.61 23.50
C GLU A 115 -15.14 -13.53 22.75
N ASP A 116 -15.12 -12.29 23.24
CA ASP A 116 -14.39 -11.18 22.60
C ASP A 116 -12.87 -11.44 22.60
N LYS A 117 -12.32 -12.02 23.68
CA LYS A 117 -10.92 -12.46 23.74
C LYS A 117 -10.63 -13.60 22.77
N LEU A 118 -11.54 -14.57 22.64
CA LEU A 118 -11.39 -15.67 21.70
C LEU A 118 -11.44 -15.16 20.24
N GLN A 119 -12.35 -14.23 19.93
CA GLN A 119 -12.42 -13.60 18.61
C GLN A 119 -11.14 -12.83 18.29
N ALA A 120 -10.63 -12.03 19.23
CA ALA A 120 -9.38 -11.30 19.07
C ALA A 120 -8.18 -12.27 18.88
N TRP A 121 -8.16 -13.38 19.62
CA TRP A 121 -7.14 -14.42 19.47
C TRP A 121 -7.23 -15.11 18.11
N LEU A 122 -8.43 -15.49 17.65
CA LEU A 122 -8.65 -16.09 16.33
C LEU A 122 -8.28 -15.13 15.20
N ALA A 123 -8.64 -13.85 15.31
CA ALA A 123 -8.25 -12.82 14.35
C ALA A 123 -6.73 -12.64 14.32
N THR A 124 -6.07 -12.59 15.48
CA THR A 124 -4.62 -12.54 15.59
C THR A 124 -3.98 -13.76 14.94
N TRP A 125 -4.47 -14.96 15.22
CA TRP A 125 -3.98 -16.20 14.61
C TRP A 125 -4.13 -16.17 13.09
N PHE A 126 -5.31 -15.82 12.58
CA PHE A 126 -5.60 -15.76 11.15
C PHE A 126 -4.74 -14.71 10.43
N LEU A 127 -4.57 -13.51 11.00
CA LEU A 127 -3.76 -12.44 10.42
C LEU A 127 -2.26 -12.79 10.31
N ASN A 128 -1.74 -13.58 11.25
CA ASN A 128 -0.35 -14.06 11.24
C ASN A 128 -0.16 -15.37 10.45
N TYR A 129 -1.22 -16.19 10.32
CA TYR A 129 -1.22 -17.36 9.44
C TYR A 129 -1.24 -16.94 7.97
N SER A 130 -2.20 -16.10 7.59
CA SER A 130 -2.37 -15.56 6.24
C SER A 130 -1.13 -14.83 5.72
N SER A 131 -0.36 -14.18 6.59
CA SER A 131 0.87 -13.51 6.15
C SER A 131 1.90 -14.48 5.58
N LYS A 132 1.98 -15.70 6.14
CA LYS A 132 2.89 -16.75 5.64
C LYS A 132 2.31 -17.44 4.41
N GLU A 133 1.01 -17.73 4.42
CA GLU A 133 0.34 -18.43 3.32
C GLU A 133 0.41 -17.62 2.01
N TYR A 134 0.27 -16.30 2.07
CA TYR A 134 0.30 -15.41 0.90
C TYR A 134 1.64 -14.74 0.64
N ASP A 135 2.71 -15.18 1.30
CA ASP A 135 4.06 -14.62 1.16
C ASP A 135 4.09 -13.09 1.31
N LEU A 136 3.31 -12.56 2.26
CA LEU A 136 3.21 -11.11 2.49
C LEU A 136 4.55 -10.50 2.94
N ASP A 137 5.43 -11.34 3.47
CA ASP A 137 6.81 -11.03 3.82
C ASP A 137 7.60 -10.57 2.59
N ARG A 138 7.48 -11.29 1.47
CA ARG A 138 8.08 -10.90 0.19
C ARG A 138 7.49 -9.60 -0.34
N GLU A 139 6.18 -9.44 -0.27
CA GLU A 139 5.50 -8.21 -0.71
C GLU A 139 5.95 -7.00 0.12
N ALA A 140 6.09 -7.17 1.45
CA ALA A 140 6.63 -6.15 2.34
C ALA A 140 8.10 -5.83 2.04
N LEU A 141 8.94 -6.84 1.81
CA LEU A 141 10.35 -6.65 1.41
C LEU A 141 10.48 -5.97 0.05
N THR A 142 9.50 -6.12 -0.83
CA THR A 142 9.45 -5.42 -2.13
C THR A 142 8.99 -3.97 -1.96
N ALA A 143 8.04 -3.73 -1.05
CA ALA A 143 7.52 -2.40 -0.72
C ALA A 143 8.53 -1.52 0.04
N LEU A 144 9.31 -2.09 0.95
CA LEU A 144 10.23 -1.35 1.83
C LEU A 144 11.24 -0.48 1.09
N PRO A 145 11.95 -0.96 0.05
CA PRO A 145 12.82 -0.13 -0.76
C PRO A 145 12.12 1.09 -1.37
N GLU A 146 10.87 0.92 -1.81
CA GLU A 146 10.10 2.04 -2.37
C GLU A 146 9.74 3.05 -1.28
N ALA A 147 9.36 2.57 -0.08
CA ALA A 147 9.12 3.44 1.08
C ALA A 147 10.37 4.22 1.50
N LEU A 148 11.53 3.57 1.52
CA LEU A 148 12.80 4.20 1.90
C LEU A 148 13.29 5.22 0.88
N VAL A 149 13.02 5.02 -0.41
CA VAL A 149 13.50 5.90 -1.47
C VAL A 149 12.50 7.00 -1.80
N LYS A 150 11.21 6.66 -1.91
CA LYS A 150 10.13 7.58 -2.33
C LYS A 150 9.35 8.15 -1.14
N GLY A 151 9.66 7.74 0.09
CA GLY A 151 8.95 8.18 1.30
C GLY A 151 7.59 7.49 1.53
N ARG A 152 7.12 6.65 0.61
CA ARG A 152 5.91 5.84 0.77
C ARG A 152 5.99 4.56 -0.06
N ALA A 153 5.20 3.56 0.32
CA ALA A 153 4.96 2.35 -0.46
C ALA A 153 3.48 1.97 -0.35
N LEU A 154 3.03 1.11 -1.25
CA LEU A 154 1.65 0.67 -1.31
C LEU A 154 1.59 -0.86 -1.27
N LEU A 155 0.80 -1.38 -0.33
CA LEU A 155 0.30 -2.74 -0.36
C LEU A 155 -1.19 -2.66 -0.67
N TRP A 156 -1.57 -3.13 -1.85
CA TRP A 156 -2.95 -3.12 -2.30
C TRP A 156 -3.64 -4.41 -1.87
N CYS A 157 -4.70 -4.28 -1.09
CA CYS A 157 -5.53 -5.41 -0.70
C CYS A 157 -6.60 -5.66 -1.77
N GLU A 158 -6.55 -6.81 -2.43
CA GLU A 158 -7.61 -7.28 -3.33
C GLU A 158 -8.05 -8.70 -2.98
N MET A 159 -9.30 -9.03 -3.30
CA MET A 159 -9.78 -10.41 -3.24
C MET A 159 -9.22 -11.16 -4.44
N VAL A 160 -8.52 -12.27 -4.19
CA VAL A 160 -7.93 -13.13 -5.21
C VAL A 160 -8.64 -14.47 -5.19
N ASP A 161 -8.92 -15.02 -6.37
CA ASP A 161 -9.45 -16.37 -6.50
C ASP A 161 -8.39 -17.40 -6.08
N ALA A 162 -8.70 -18.18 -5.06
CA ALA A 162 -7.91 -19.32 -4.61
C ALA A 162 -8.76 -20.61 -4.69
N PRO A 163 -8.14 -21.81 -4.61
CA PRO A 163 -8.88 -23.08 -4.67
C PRO A 163 -9.96 -23.21 -3.59
N ALA A 164 -9.80 -22.54 -2.45
CA ALA A 164 -10.75 -22.54 -1.34
C ALA A 164 -11.80 -21.40 -1.41
N GLY A 165 -11.80 -20.60 -2.47
CA GLY A 165 -12.68 -19.44 -2.66
C GLY A 165 -11.94 -18.11 -2.75
N LEU A 166 -12.69 -17.01 -2.59
CA LEU A 166 -12.12 -15.65 -2.60
C LEU A 166 -11.40 -15.36 -1.29
N ILE A 167 -10.14 -14.96 -1.39
CA ILE A 167 -9.29 -14.70 -0.24
C ILE A 167 -8.69 -13.29 -0.35
N PRO A 168 -8.65 -12.51 0.75
CA PRO A 168 -7.94 -11.24 0.75
C PRO A 168 -6.43 -11.46 0.66
N ALA A 169 -5.81 -10.88 -0.37
CA ALA A 169 -4.36 -10.84 -0.51
C ALA A 169 -3.87 -9.39 -0.55
N SER A 170 -2.72 -9.13 0.05
CA SER A 170 -2.03 -7.83 -0.01
C SER A 170 -0.85 -7.94 -0.96
N GLN A 171 -0.90 -7.23 -2.08
CA GLN A 171 0.13 -7.27 -3.12
C GLN A 171 0.87 -5.93 -3.18
N PHE A 172 2.18 -5.97 -3.36
CA PHE A 172 2.96 -4.79 -3.66
C PHE A 172 2.50 -4.19 -4.98
N VAL A 173 2.28 -2.88 -4.97
CA VAL A 173 1.99 -2.08 -6.14
C VAL A 173 2.89 -0.88 -6.08
N SER A 174 3.51 -0.52 -7.21
CA SER A 174 4.35 0.67 -7.21
C SER A 174 3.51 1.89 -6.90
N VAL A 175 4.07 2.77 -6.08
CA VAL A 175 3.54 4.12 -5.86
C VAL A 175 3.30 4.86 -7.16
N ASN A 176 4.08 4.56 -8.21
CA ASN A 176 3.95 5.18 -9.52
C ASN A 176 2.62 4.82 -10.21
N ASP A 177 2.00 3.71 -9.84
CA ASP A 177 0.73 3.25 -10.39
C ASP A 177 -0.49 3.77 -9.63
N LEU A 178 -0.29 4.42 -8.47
CA LEU A 178 -1.36 4.97 -7.64
C LEU A 178 -1.66 6.43 -8.02
N LEU A 179 -2.93 6.72 -8.28
CA LEU A 179 -3.48 8.07 -8.40
C LEU A 179 -4.55 8.26 -7.33
N ILE A 180 -4.42 9.34 -6.58
CA ILE A 180 -5.37 9.73 -5.54
C ILE A 180 -5.89 11.10 -5.97
N ASP A 181 -7.16 11.34 -5.70
CA ASP A 181 -7.79 12.63 -5.91
C ASP A 181 -6.92 13.80 -5.42
N ALA A 182 -6.59 14.71 -6.34
CA ALA A 182 -5.58 15.75 -6.16
C ALA A 182 -5.98 16.81 -5.13
N ASP A 183 -7.29 16.99 -4.90
CA ASP A 183 -7.84 17.97 -3.98
C ASP A 183 -7.86 17.48 -2.52
N THR A 184 -7.45 16.23 -2.30
CA THR A 184 -7.53 15.59 -0.98
C THR A 184 -6.40 16.02 -0.07
N LYS A 185 -6.74 16.37 1.17
CA LYS A 185 -5.77 16.59 2.25
C LYS A 185 -5.58 15.35 3.11
N GLN A 186 -6.63 14.54 3.24
CA GLN A 186 -6.61 13.30 3.99
C GLN A 186 -7.11 12.15 3.11
N TRP A 187 -6.59 10.95 3.37
CA TRP A 187 -7.00 9.73 2.67
C TRP A 187 -8.49 9.41 2.79
N LYS A 188 -9.12 9.84 3.89
CA LYS A 188 -10.54 9.62 4.15
C LYS A 188 -11.45 10.49 3.27
N ASP A 189 -10.92 11.60 2.77
CA ASP A 189 -11.67 12.58 1.99
C ASP A 189 -11.56 12.32 0.49
N ALA A 190 -10.85 11.25 0.09
CA ALA A 190 -10.64 10.93 -1.30
C ALA A 190 -11.93 10.53 -2.00
N GLY A 191 -12.35 11.35 -2.97
CA GLY A 191 -13.49 11.05 -3.83
C GLY A 191 -13.22 9.83 -4.71
N PHE A 192 -11.96 9.60 -5.07
CA PHE A 192 -11.53 8.40 -5.78
C PHE A 192 -10.07 8.03 -5.46
N ILE A 193 -9.79 6.73 -5.61
CA ILE A 193 -8.45 6.16 -5.59
C ILE A 193 -8.36 5.22 -6.79
N MET A 194 -7.39 5.47 -7.66
CA MET A 194 -7.18 4.73 -8.89
C MET A 194 -5.82 4.05 -8.87
N ARG A 195 -5.78 2.84 -9.42
CA ARG A 195 -4.55 2.06 -9.60
C ARG A 195 -4.42 1.65 -11.05
N ARG A 196 -3.28 1.96 -11.67
CA ARG A 196 -2.91 1.37 -12.96
C ARG A 196 -2.65 -0.13 -12.76
N ARG A 197 -3.32 -0.96 -13.57
CA ARG A 197 -3.17 -2.41 -13.51
C ARG A 197 -2.75 -2.93 -14.87
N GLU A 198 -1.66 -3.67 -14.90
CA GLU A 198 -1.24 -4.44 -16.07
C GLU A 198 -1.66 -5.90 -15.87
N ARG A 199 -2.41 -6.45 -16.81
CA ARG A 199 -2.81 -7.87 -16.81
C ARG A 199 -2.27 -8.52 -18.08
N SER A 200 -1.64 -9.68 -17.95
CA SER A 200 -1.33 -10.52 -19.11
C SER A 200 -2.64 -10.88 -19.81
N VAL A 201 -2.68 -10.68 -21.13
CA VAL A 201 -3.79 -11.13 -21.97
C VAL A 201 -3.77 -12.66 -22.13
N TRP A 202 -2.60 -13.26 -21.96
CA TRP A 202 -2.39 -14.70 -22.03
C TRP A 202 -2.46 -15.27 -20.61
N ARG A 203 -3.63 -15.80 -20.25
CA ARG A 203 -3.87 -16.67 -19.11
C ARG A 203 -4.69 -17.86 -19.59
#